data_AF-A0A916N733-F1
#
_entry.id   AF-A0A916N733-F1
#
_cell.length_a   1.000
_cell.length_b   1.000
_cell.length_c   1.000
_cell.angle_alpha   90.00
_cell.angle_beta   90.00
_cell.angle_gamma   90.00
#
_symmetry.space_group_name_H-M   'P 1'
#
loop_
_entity.id
_entity.type
_entity.pdbx_description
1 polymer ?
#
loop_
_entity_poly.entity_id
_entity_poly.type
_entity_poly.pdbx_seq_one_letter_code
_entity_poly.pdbx_strand_id
1 'polypeptide(L)' 'PGRLPAAIALLRLDTDWYESTRHELQHLYPLLTRHGVLIIDDYGHWDGARRAVDEYFAASAEPVFLHRVDYTARLHVKT' A
#
# COMPACT_ATOMS: atom_id res chain seq x y z
N PRO A 1 -2.04 -8.45 13.96
CA PRO A 1 -3.52 -8.52 14.11
C PRO A 1 -3.93 -9.96 14.51
N GLY A 2 -5.05 -10.14 15.23
CA GLY A 2 -5.49 -11.44 15.75
C GLY A 2 -6.12 -12.39 14.71
N ARG A 3 -6.47 -11.87 13.53
CA ARG A 3 -6.99 -12.63 12.39
C ARG A 3 -6.56 -11.97 11.08
N LEU A 4 -6.18 -12.78 10.10
CA LEU A 4 -5.77 -12.35 8.76
C LEU A 4 -6.36 -13.29 7.70
N PRO A 5 -6.66 -12.80 6.49
CA PRO A 5 -7.00 -13.68 5.37
C PRO A 5 -5.76 -14.48 4.93
N ALA A 6 -5.97 -15.62 4.26
CA ALA A 6 -4.87 -16.40 3.71
C ALA A 6 -4.24 -15.75 2.47
N ALA A 7 -5.05 -15.04 1.67
CA ALA A 7 -4.63 -14.37 0.44
C ALA A 7 -5.54 -13.18 0.15
N ILE A 8 -5.01 -12.17 -0.53
CA ILE A 8 -5.72 -10.95 -0.93
C ILE A 8 -5.50 -10.73 -2.43
N ALA A 9 -6.58 -10.58 -3.20
CA ALA A 9 -6.51 -10.23 -4.63
C ALA A 9 -6.52 -8.71 -4.88
N LEU A 10 -7.23 -7.98 -4.02
CA LEU A 10 -7.33 -6.52 -4.04
C LEU A 10 -7.16 -6.00 -2.61
N LEU A 11 -6.15 -5.17 -2.40
CA LEU A 11 -5.84 -4.52 -1.14
C LEU A 11 -6.03 -3.01 -1.32
N ARG A 12 -7.07 -2.43 -0.72
CA ARG A 12 -7.26 -0.98 -0.67
C ARG A 12 -6.97 -0.48 0.73
N LEU A 13 -6.00 0.43 0.85
CA LEU A 13 -5.64 1.12 2.08
C LEU A 13 -6.23 2.52 2.05
N ASP A 14 -7.00 2.84 3.08
CA ASP A 14 -7.78 4.08 3.23
C ASP A 14 -7.59 4.58 4.65
N THR A 15 -6.34 4.97 4.94
CA THR A 15 -5.90 5.44 6.24
C THR A 15 -4.98 6.64 6.06
N ASP A 16 -5.24 7.70 6.81
CA ASP A 16 -4.55 8.99 6.63
C ASP A 16 -3.14 9.03 7.27
N TRP A 17 -2.97 8.31 8.38
CA TRP A 17 -1.81 8.45 9.26
C TRP A 17 -0.69 7.49 8.92
N TYR A 18 0.55 7.92 9.18
CA TYR A 18 1.75 7.12 8.98
C TYR A 18 1.64 5.76 9.69
N GLU A 19 1.26 5.75 10.97
CA GLU A 19 1.21 4.55 11.80
C GLU A 19 0.20 3.53 11.27
N SER A 20 -0.97 3.98 10.83
CA SER A 20 -2.01 3.12 10.28
C SER A 20 -1.61 2.56 8.91
N THR A 21 -1.15 3.41 7.99
CA THR A 21 -0.75 2.97 6.65
C THR A 21 0.44 2.01 6.73
N ARG A 22 1.42 2.29 7.60
CA ARG A 22 2.57 1.42 7.84
C ARG A 22 2.15 0.08 8.43
N HIS A 23 1.24 0.07 9.41
CA HIS A 23 0.74 -1.16 10.01
C HIS A 23 0.04 -2.04 8.96
N GLU A 24 -0.80 -1.46 8.12
CA GLU A 24 -1.49 -2.16 7.04
C GLU A 24 -0.51 -2.72 6.00
N LEU A 25 0.46 -1.92 5.54
CA LEU A 25 1.48 -2.39 4.59
C LEU A 25 2.31 -3.53 5.17
N GLN A 26 2.72 -3.43 6.44
CA GLN A 26 3.53 -4.46 7.10
C GLN A 26 2.81 -5.81 7.20
N HIS A 27 1.50 -5.81 7.43
CA HIS A 27 0.74 -7.03 7.69
C HIS A 27 -0.05 -7.55 6.50
N LEU A 28 -0.55 -6.68 5.61
CA LEU A 28 -1.47 -7.03 4.54
C LEU A 28 -0.79 -7.11 3.17
N TYR A 29 0.20 -6.27 2.87
CA TYR A 29 0.91 -6.33 1.59
C TYR A 29 1.61 -7.68 1.33
N PRO A 30 2.19 -8.37 2.33
CA PRO A 30 2.72 -9.73 2.14
C PRO A 30 1.66 -10.73 1.65
N LEU A 31 0.40 -10.54 2.06
CA LEU A 31 -0.73 -11.40 1.72
C LEU A 31 -1.35 -11.08 0.36
N LEU A 32 -1.01 -9.93 -0.24
CA LEU A 32 -1.41 -9.59 -1.60
C LEU A 32 -0.79 -10.60 -2.57
N THR A 33 -1.62 -11.26 -3.38
CA THR A 33 -1.15 -12.26 -4.33
C THR A 33 -0.34 -11.62 -5.45
N ARG A 34 0.48 -12.43 -6.14
CA ARG A 34 1.08 -12.02 -7.41
C ARG A 34 -0.03 -11.59 -8.39
N HIS A 35 0.19 -10.50 -9.10
CA HIS A 35 -0.77 -9.77 -9.94
C HIS A 35 -1.97 -9.17 -9.19
N GLY A 36 -1.97 -9.23 -7.86
CA GLY A 36 -2.95 -8.54 -7.03
C GLY A 36 -2.77 -7.03 -7.10
N VAL A 37 -3.84 -6.30 -6.82
CA VAL A 37 -3.87 -4.83 -6.92
C VAL A 37 -3.79 -4.22 -5.52
N LEU A 38 -2.85 -3.30 -5.33
CA LEU A 38 -2.78 -2.38 -4.20
C LEU A 38 -3.34 -1.02 -4.62
N ILE A 39 -4.25 -0.46 -3.83
CA ILE A 39 -4.73 0.91 -3.94
C ILE A 39 -4.41 1.62 -2.62
N ILE A 40 -3.85 2.82 -2.72
CA ILE A 40 -3.57 3.70 -1.58
C ILE A 40 -4.34 4.98 -1.81
N ASP A 41 -5.35 5.27 -0.99
CA ASP A 41 -6.28 6.39 -1.22
C ASP A 41 -5.61 7.76 -1.02
N ASP A 42 -4.82 7.90 0.05
CA ASP A 42 -4.40 9.20 0.58
C ASP A 42 -2.97 9.62 0.26
N TYR A 43 -2.27 8.88 -0.60
CA TYR A 43 -0.86 9.11 -0.90
C TYR A 43 -0.55 10.55 -1.37
N GLY A 44 -1.46 11.16 -2.12
CA GLY A 44 -1.33 12.52 -2.64
C GLY A 44 -1.69 13.63 -1.64
N HIS A 45 -2.50 13.33 -0.63
CA HIS A 45 -3.04 14.32 0.30
C HIS A 45 -2.29 14.36 1.64
N TRP A 46 -2.11 13.20 2.27
CA TRP A 46 -1.52 13.10 3.61
C TRP A 46 -0.04 12.71 3.56
N ASP A 47 0.81 13.57 4.13
CA ASP A 47 2.26 13.34 4.16
C ASP A 47 2.63 12.06 4.95
N GLY A 48 1.86 11.75 6.00
CA GLY A 48 2.03 10.53 6.79
C GLY A 48 1.83 9.26 5.96
N ALA A 49 0.69 9.15 5.25
CA ALA A 49 0.41 8.05 4.34
C ALA A 49 1.47 7.92 3.24
N ARG A 50 1.87 9.04 2.62
CA ARG A 50 2.95 9.06 1.61
C ARG A 50 4.25 8.51 2.16
N ARG A 51 4.72 9.05 3.28
CA ARG A 51 5.98 8.64 3.89
C ARG A 51 5.99 7.16 4.29
N ALA A 52 4.88 6.65 4.82
CA ALA A 52 4.76 5.23 5.17
C ALA A 52 4.91 4.33 3.94
N VAL A 53 4.29 4.70 2.82
CA VAL A 53 4.37 3.98 1.55
C VAL A 53 5.78 4.05 0.98
N ASP A 54 6.36 5.25 0.90
CA ASP A 54 7.69 5.47 0.33
C ASP A 54 8.76 4.72 1.12
N GLU A 55 8.73 4.80 2.46
CA GLU A 55 9.67 4.08 3.33
C GLU A 55 9.49 2.55 3.24
N TYR A 56 8.24 2.06 3.15
CA TYR A 56 7.98 0.63 3.00
C TYR A 56 8.58 0.07 1.71
N PHE A 57 8.43 0.79 0.60
CA PHE A 57 8.92 0.35 -0.71
C PHE A 57 10.38 0.72 -0.99
N ALA A 58 11.00 1.61 -0.22
CA ALA A 58 12.40 2.00 -0.39
C ALA A 58 13.39 0.82 -0.29
N ALA A 59 13.04 -0.24 0.45
CA ALA A 59 13.85 -1.45 0.58
C ALA A 59 13.64 -2.47 -0.56
N SER A 60 12.76 -2.18 -1.53
CA SER A 60 12.48 -3.09 -2.64
C SER A 60 13.67 -3.12 -3.60
N ALA A 61 13.99 -4.32 -4.10
CA ALA A 61 15.07 -4.49 -5.08
C ALA A 61 14.78 -3.77 -6.41
N GLU A 62 13.51 -3.64 -6.76
CA GLU A 62 13.04 -2.92 -7.94
C GLU A 62 12.11 -1.77 -7.55
N PRO A 63 12.18 -0.63 -8.25
CA PRO A 63 11.26 0.47 -8.05
C PRO A 63 9.81 0.05 -8.28
N VAL A 64 8.94 0.37 -7.34
CA VAL A 64 7.50 0.10 -7.45
C VAL A 64 6.83 1.19 -8.28
N PHE A 65 6.16 0.80 -9.35
CA PHE A 65 5.33 1.72 -10.13
C PHE A 65 4.01 2.00 -9.39
N LEU A 66 3.85 3.26 -8.95
CA LEU A 66 2.63 3.79 -8.34
C LEU A 66 1.86 4.64 -9.37
N HIS A 67 0.96 4.00 -10.12
CA HIS A 67 0.12 4.68 -11.11
C HIS A 67 -0.82 5.69 -10.44
N ARG A 68 -0.86 6.92 -10.94
CA ARG A 68 -1.76 7.96 -10.45
C ARG A 68 -3.20 7.66 -10.89
N VAL A 69 -4.11 7.48 -9.94
CA VAL A 69 -5.54 7.34 -10.23
C VAL A 69 -6.17 8.72 -10.31
N ASP A 70 -5.94 9.56 -9.31
CA ASP A 70 -6.37 10.95 -9.25
C ASP A 70 -5.37 11.81 -8.46
N TYR A 71 -5.82 12.92 -7.87
CA TYR A 71 -4.99 13.78 -7.02
C TYR A 71 -4.37 13.00 -5.84
N THR A 72 -5.18 12.22 -5.12
CA THR A 72 -4.77 11.55 -3.89
C THR A 72 -4.29 10.12 -4.17
N ALA A 73 -5.06 9.35 -4.91
CA ALA A 73 -4.92 7.91 -4.94
C ALA A 73 -3.80 7.41 -5.86
N ARG A 74 -3.18 6.30 -5.45
CA ARG A 74 -2.18 5.55 -6.24
C ARG A 74 -2.57 4.09 -6.35
N LEU A 75 -2.19 3.48 -7.46
CA LEU A 75 -2.42 2.06 -7.75
C LEU A 75 -1.10 1.37 -8.09
N HIS A 76 -0.92 0.15 -7.57
CA HIS A 76 0.18 -0.73 -7.89
C HIS A 76 -0.32 -2.15 -8.19
N VAL A 77 0.29 -2.81 -9.19
CA VAL A 77 0.08 -4.23 -9.45
C VAL A 77 1.31 -4.99 -8.98
N LYS A 78 1.12 -5.90 -8.01
CA LYS A 78 2.21 -6.68 -7.42
C LYS A 78 2.79 -7.67 -8.44
N THR A 79 4.09 -7.58 -8.71
CA THR A 79 4.80 -8.42 -9.69
C THR A 79 5.37 -9.70 -9.11
#